data_AF-A0A4Y8CH29-F1
#
_entry.id   AF-A0A4Y8CH29-F1
#
_cell.length_a   1.000
_cell.length_b   1.000
_cell.length_c   1.000
_cell.angle_alpha   90.00
_cell.angle_beta   90.00
_cell.angle_gamma   90.00
#
_symmetry.space_group_name_H-M   'P 1'
#
loop_
_entity.id
_entity.type
_entity.pdbx_description
1 polymer ?
#
loop_
_entity_poly.entity_id
_entity_poly.type
_entity_poly.pdbx_seq_one_letter_code
_entity_poly.pdbx_strand_id
1 'polypeptide(L)'
;MEFVNYLGDKNVVTFMLLLARMSGLIVFFPFFSHNSIPMVIKSTIVLFLTMYLYPLARLESLHLDSFFVLQLISEVIFGMIAGLMLQIIFAIIMMAG
;
A
#
# COMPACT_ATOMS: atom_id res chain seq x y z
N MET A 1 -10.00 -26.43 8.62
CA MET A 1 -8.72 -26.28 9.34
C MET A 1 -7.62 -25.67 8.47
N GLU A 2 -7.67 -25.79 7.13
CA GLU A 2 -6.68 -25.13 6.24
C GLU A 2 -6.78 -23.59 6.16
N PHE A 3 -8.00 -23.02 6.23
CA PHE A 3 -8.20 -21.57 6.28
C PHE A 3 -7.54 -20.88 7.49
N VAL A 4 -7.42 -21.59 8.61
CA VAL A 4 -6.77 -21.07 9.83
C VAL A 4 -5.25 -21.00 9.64
N ASN A 5 -4.66 -21.91 8.86
CA ASN A 5 -3.24 -21.84 8.49
C ASN A 5 -2.95 -20.69 7.53
N TYR A 6 -3.90 -20.31 6.67
CA TYR A 6 -3.79 -19.11 5.84
C TYR A 6 -3.76 -17.81 6.67
N LEU A 7 -4.39 -17.82 7.85
CA LEU A 7 -4.37 -16.73 8.83
C LEU A 7 -3.19 -16.82 9.81
N GLY A 8 -2.13 -17.56 9.49
CA GLY A 8 -0.92 -17.60 10.30
C GLY A 8 -0.28 -16.21 10.43
N ASP A 9 0.42 -15.97 11.55
CA ASP A 9 0.94 -14.64 11.93
C ASP A 9 1.73 -13.94 10.80
N LYS A 10 2.54 -14.70 10.05
CA LYS A 10 3.34 -14.18 8.93
C LYS A 10 2.49 -13.66 7.77
N ASN A 11 1.40 -14.35 7.45
CA ASN A 11 0.52 -14.01 6.34
C ASN A 11 -0.29 -12.75 6.65
N VAL A 12 -0.80 -12.66 7.88
CA VAL A 12 -1.54 -11.48 8.35
C VAL A 12 -0.64 -10.26 8.37
N VAL A 13 0.59 -10.41 8.90
CA VAL A 13 1.57 -9.32 8.93
C VAL A 13 1.98 -8.89 7.53
N THR A 14 2.18 -9.84 6.61
CA THR A 14 2.44 -9.54 5.19
C THR A 14 1.33 -8.72 4.57
N PHE A 15 0.09 -9.14 4.80
CA PHE A 15 -1.08 -8.44 4.29
C PHE A 15 -1.17 -7.02 4.86
N MET A 16 -0.95 -6.85 6.17
CA MET A 16 -0.96 -5.53 6.83
C MET A 16 0.12 -4.59 6.30
N LEU A 17 1.36 -5.08 6.13
CA LEU A 17 2.46 -4.29 5.59
C LEU A 17 2.19 -3.88 4.13
N LEU A 18 1.67 -4.80 3.31
CA LEU A 18 1.29 -4.50 1.94
C LEU A 18 0.13 -3.50 1.86
N LEU A 19 -0.87 -3.65 2.74
CA LEU A 19 -1.98 -2.70 2.85
C LEU A 19 -1.49 -1.30 3.20
N ALA A 20 -0.57 -1.20 4.15
CA ALA A 20 0.06 0.06 4.55
C ALA A 20 0.78 0.72 3.36
N ARG A 21 1.59 -0.04 2.60
CA ARG A 21 2.25 0.44 1.38
C ARG A 21 1.26 0.94 0.33
N MET A 22 0.23 0.15 0.03
CA MET A 22 -0.77 0.50 -0.99
C MET A 22 -1.60 1.73 -0.59
N SER A 23 -1.92 1.88 0.71
CA SER A 23 -2.59 3.07 1.22
C SER A 23 -1.73 4.32 1.06
N GLY A 24 -0.44 4.25 1.42
CA GLY A 24 0.51 5.35 1.25
C GLY A 24 0.62 5.78 -0.22
N LEU A 25 0.65 4.82 -1.15
CA LEU A 25 0.70 5.10 -2.58
C LEU A 25 -0.58 5.78 -3.09
N ILE A 26 -1.75 5.22 -2.79
CA ILE A 26 -3.03 5.72 -3.35
C ILE A 26 -3.38 7.12 -2.84
N VAL A 27 -3.00 7.46 -1.60
CA VAL A 27 -3.21 8.83 -1.06
C VAL A 27 -2.50 9.88 -1.92
N PHE A 28 -1.29 9.57 -2.40
CA PHE A 28 -0.49 10.49 -3.21
C PHE A 28 -0.61 10.22 -4.71
N PHE A 29 -1.43 9.27 -5.13
CA PHE A 29 -1.59 8.95 -6.56
C PHE A 29 -2.36 10.09 -7.26
N PRO A 30 -1.83 10.66 -8.37
CA PRO A 30 -2.37 11.89 -8.96
C PRO A 30 -3.84 11.78 -9.38
N PHE A 31 -4.27 10.62 -9.89
CA PHE A 31 -5.67 10.40 -10.27
C PHE A 31 -6.65 10.31 -9.08
N PHE A 32 -6.16 9.83 -7.93
CA PHE A 32 -6.97 9.64 -6.73
C PHE A 32 -6.82 10.80 -5.73
N SER A 33 -5.92 11.76 -5.94
CA SER A 33 -5.73 12.88 -5.01
C SER A 33 -6.87 13.90 -5.05
N HIS A 34 -7.65 13.94 -6.14
CA HIS A 34 -8.79 14.84 -6.25
C HIS A 34 -9.88 14.52 -5.20
N ASN A 35 -10.49 15.58 -4.66
CA ASN A 35 -11.63 15.50 -3.73
C ASN A 35 -12.93 15.01 -4.39
N SER A 36 -12.93 14.86 -5.71
CA SER A 36 -14.07 14.34 -6.47
C SER A 36 -14.35 12.87 -6.20
N ILE A 37 -13.37 12.10 -5.70
CA ILE A 37 -13.53 10.68 -5.38
C ILE A 37 -13.76 10.53 -3.87
N PRO A 38 -14.91 9.95 -3.44
CA PRO A 38 -15.17 9.66 -2.03
C PRO A 38 -14.09 8.77 -1.41
N MET A 39 -13.79 9.02 -0.13
CA MET A 39 -12.78 8.26 0.61
C MET A 39 -13.09 6.76 0.66
N VAL A 40 -14.37 6.39 0.75
CA VAL A 40 -14.82 4.98 0.75
C VAL A 40 -14.33 4.25 -0.50
N ILE A 41 -14.47 4.86 -1.68
CA ILE A 41 -14.05 4.25 -2.95
C ILE A 41 -12.53 4.05 -2.98
N LYS A 42 -11.76 5.06 -2.51
CA LYS A 42 -10.30 4.98 -2.43
C LYS A 42 -9.86 3.81 -1.55
N SER A 43 -10.46 3.68 -0.37
CA SER A 43 -10.18 2.59 0.56
C SER A 43 -10.55 1.21 0.00
N THR A 44 -11.69 1.09 -0.70
CA THR A 44 -12.08 -0.17 -1.36
C THR A 44 -11.08 -0.57 -2.46
N ILE A 45 -10.61 0.39 -3.27
CA ILE A 45 -9.60 0.12 -4.31
C ILE A 45 -8.28 -0.32 -3.68
N VAL A 46 -7.84 0.34 -2.61
CA VAL A 46 -6.64 -0.06 -1.85
C VAL A 46 -6.78 -1.50 -1.37
N LEU A 47 -7.89 -1.85 -0.71
CA LEU A 47 -8.13 -3.21 -0.23
C LEU A 47 -8.15 -4.24 -1.37
N PHE A 48 -8.82 -3.92 -2.48
CA PHE A 48 -8.90 -4.80 -3.64
C PHE A 48 -7.52 -5.04 -4.26
N LEU A 49 -6.72 -3.98 -4.46
CA LEU A 49 -5.36 -4.09 -4.98
C LEU A 49 -4.46 -4.86 -4.03
N THR A 50 -4.57 -4.62 -2.72
CA THR A 50 -3.82 -5.37 -1.71
C THR A 50 -4.16 -6.86 -1.79
N MET A 51 -5.44 -7.22 -1.87
CA MET A 51 -5.85 -8.62 -1.98
C MET A 51 -5.35 -9.27 -3.27
N TYR A 52 -5.38 -8.54 -4.39
CA TYR A 52 -4.89 -9.01 -5.68
C TYR A 52 -3.37 -9.20 -5.70
N LEU A 53 -2.61 -8.29 -5.08
CA LEU A 53 -1.15 -8.31 -5.05
C LEU A 53 -0.58 -9.20 -3.94
N TYR A 54 -1.38 -9.55 -2.94
CA TYR A 54 -0.98 -10.43 -1.84
C TYR A 54 -0.26 -11.73 -2.27
N PRO A 55 -0.76 -12.54 -3.23
CA PRO A 55 -0.06 -13.77 -3.65
C PRO A 55 1.30 -13.52 -4.32
N LEU A 56 1.53 -12.31 -4.84
CA LEU A 56 2.81 -11.90 -5.43
C LEU A 56 3.78 -11.33 -4.37
N ALA A 57 3.27 -10.99 -3.19
CA ALA A 57 4.05 -10.41 -2.13
C ALA A 57 4.94 -11.46 -1.46
N ARG A 58 6.25 -11.31 -1.64
CA ARG A 58 7.26 -12.09 -0.92
C ARG A 58 8.00 -11.15 0.01
N LEU A 59 7.64 -11.13 1.28
CA LEU A 59 8.40 -10.42 2.30
C LEU A 59 9.45 -11.38 2.87
N GLU A 60 10.70 -11.14 2.50
CA GLU A 60 11.84 -12.00 2.82
C GLU A 60 12.28 -11.89 4.29
N SER A 61 11.89 -10.80 4.98
CA SER A 61 12.36 -10.44 6.32
C SER A 61 11.23 -10.10 7.31
N LEU A 62 10.28 -11.01 7.48
CA LEU A 62 9.26 -10.88 8.53
C LEU A 62 9.83 -11.26 9.89
N HIS A 63 10.49 -10.29 10.54
CA HIS A 63 10.79 -10.37 11.96
C HIS A 63 9.59 -9.85 12.74
N LEU A 64 8.88 -10.78 13.39
CA LEU A 64 7.80 -10.49 14.34
C LEU A 64 8.42 -10.01 15.67
N ASP A 65 9.12 -8.89 15.62
CA ASP A 65 9.79 -8.27 16.76
C ASP A 65 9.04 -7.00 17.20
N SER A 66 9.45 -6.45 18.35
CA SER A 66 8.94 -5.18 18.92
C SER A 66 8.99 -3.98 17.95
N PHE A 67 9.70 -4.10 16.81
CA PHE A 67 9.81 -3.07 15.78
C PHE A 67 8.74 -3.13 14.68
N PHE A 68 7.69 -3.94 14.84
CA PHE A 68 6.62 -4.04 13.85
C PHE A 68 6.01 -2.67 13.45
N VAL A 69 5.82 -1.77 14.40
CA VAL A 69 5.31 -0.40 14.13
C VAL A 69 6.26 0.37 13.20
N LEU A 70 7.57 0.23 13.38
CA LEU A 70 8.57 0.88 12.53
C LEU A 70 8.55 0.29 11.11
N GLN A 71 8.38 -1.02 10.97
CA GLN A 71 8.19 -1.67 9.67
C GLN A 71 6.94 -1.14 8.97
N LEU A 72 5.82 -1.01 9.68
CA LEU A 72 4.58 -0.46 9.15
C LEU A 72 4.77 0.99 8.65
N ILE A 73 5.41 1.84 9.44
CA ILE A 73 5.71 3.23 9.07
C ILE A 73 6.61 3.28 7.84
N SER A 74 7.64 2.43 7.78
CA SER A 74 8.53 2.32 6.61
C SER A 74 7.76 2.02 5.33
N GLU A 75 6.81 1.08 5.40
CA GLU A 75 5.97 0.72 4.26
C GLU A 75 5.05 1.85 3.80
N VAL A 76 4.45 2.60 4.74
CA VAL A 76 3.66 3.80 4.41
C VAL A 76 4.51 4.85 3.71
N ILE A 77 5.71 5.13 4.26
CA ILE A 77 6.64 6.12 3.68
C ILE A 77 7.09 5.68 2.29
N PHE A 78 7.40 4.40 2.11
CA PHE A 78 7.78 3.85 0.81
C PHE A 78 6.67 4.03 -0.22
N GLY A 79 5.42 3.70 0.15
CA GLY A 79 4.25 3.95 -0.70
C GLY A 79 4.06 5.43 -1.03
N MET A 80 4.22 6.31 -0.04
CA MET A 80 4.11 7.76 -0.22
C MET A 80 5.17 8.30 -1.20
N ILE A 81 6.44 7.88 -1.07
CA ILE A 81 7.51 8.29 -1.99
C ILE A 81 7.18 7.86 -3.42
N ALA A 82 6.69 6.64 -3.62
CA ALA A 82 6.26 6.16 -4.93
C ALA A 82 5.10 7.00 -5.51
N GLY A 83 4.11 7.34 -4.68
CA GLY A 83 3.01 8.23 -5.09
C GLY A 83 3.48 9.64 -5.46
N LEU A 84 4.39 10.22 -4.68
CA LEU A 84 4.98 11.53 -4.96
C LEU A 84 5.78 11.54 -6.27
N MET A 85 6.57 10.49 -6.55
CA MET A 85 7.27 10.35 -7.84
C MET A 85 6.29 10.38 -9.02
N LEU A 86 5.16 9.68 -8.90
CA LEU A 86 4.11 9.74 -9.91
C LEU A 86 3.53 11.15 -10.06
N GLN A 87 3.29 11.87 -8.96
CA GLN A 87 2.84 13.27 -9.07
C GLN A 87 3.83 14.15 -9.82
N ILE A 88 5.13 14.00 -9.57
CA ILE A 88 6.17 14.77 -10.27
C ILE A 88 6.12 14.46 -11.78
N ILE A 89 6.01 13.18 -12.17
CA ILE A 89 5.91 12.79 -13.58
C ILE A 89 4.68 13.43 -14.23
N PHE A 90 3.52 13.38 -13.58
CA PHE A 90 2.30 14.01 -14.10
C PHE A 90 2.41 15.53 -14.17
N ALA A 91 3.04 16.17 -13.19
CA ALA A 91 3.29 17.60 -13.21
C ALA A 91 4.17 18.00 -14.40
N ILE A 92 5.23 17.24 -14.69
CA ILE A 92 6.09 17.46 -15.87
C ILE A 92 5.27 17.37 -17.16
N ILE A 93 4.41 16.36 -17.30
CA ILE A 93 3.57 16.19 -18.49
C ILE A 93 2.58 17.36 -18.63
N MET A 94 1.96 17.79 -17.53
CA MET A 94 1.03 18.94 -17.55
C MET A 94 1.71 20.26 -17.88
N MET A 95 2.99 20.44 -17.52
CA MET A 95 3.76 21.63 -17.88
C MET A 95 4.30 21.59 -19.32
N ALA A 96 4.38 20.41 -19.93
CA ALA A 96 4.89 20.23 -21.29
C ALA A 96 3.82 20.42 -22.38
N GLY A 97 2.53 20.29 -22.03
CA GLY A 97 1.39 20.57 -22.93
C GLY A 97 0.96 22.02 -22.86
#